data_AF-A0A5N7ZGE3-F1
#
_entry.id   AF-A0A5N7ZGE3-F1
#
_cell.length_a   1.000
_cell.length_b   1.000
_cell.length_c   1.000
_cell.angle_alpha   90.00
_cell.angle_beta   90.00
_cell.angle_gamma   90.00
#
_symmetry.space_group_name_H-M   'P 1'
#
loop_
_entity.id
_entity.type
_entity.pdbx_description
1 polymer ?
#
loop_
_entity_poly.entity_id
_entity_poly.type
_entity_poly.pdbx_seq_one_letter_code
_entity_poly.pdbx_strand_id
1 'polypeptide(L)'
;MTLNRRHFLSLGGAAALAAGLAPWLTPRGASAAATTTFPYTLTDEQWRARLTPAQYQVLRREGTERPYTSPLNDEHRQGTFACAGCEQRL
;
A
#
# COMPACT_ATOMS: atom_id res chain seq x y z
N MET A 1 -41.30 37.27 13.44
CA MET A 1 -39.98 37.04 12.82
C MET A 1 -40.20 36.46 11.43
N THR A 2 -40.26 37.31 10.40
CA THR A 2 -40.46 36.86 9.02
C THR A 2 -39.12 36.35 8.46
N LEU A 3 -39.00 35.03 8.27
CA LEU A 3 -37.83 34.46 7.59
C LEU A 3 -37.83 34.89 6.12
N ASN A 4 -36.89 35.77 5.76
CA ASN A 4 -36.69 36.24 4.40
C ASN A 4 -36.04 35.13 3.55
N ARG A 5 -36.49 34.96 2.30
CA ARG A 5 -35.92 33.98 1.34
C ARG A 5 -34.40 34.12 1.18
N ARG A 6 -33.88 35.35 1.33
CA ARG A 6 -32.44 35.63 1.35
C ARG A 6 -31.71 34.98 2.53
N HIS A 7 -32.33 34.98 3.71
CA HIS A 7 -31.77 34.35 4.90
C HIS A 7 -31.85 32.82 4.82
N PHE A 8 -32.92 32.29 4.20
CA PHE A 8 -33.06 30.85 3.98
C PHE A 8 -31.99 30.32 3.00
N LEU A 9 -31.76 31.04 1.89
CA LEU A 9 -30.75 30.66 0.91
C LEU A 9 -29.31 30.85 1.43
N SER A 10 -29.04 31.90 2.20
CA SER A 10 -27.69 32.14 2.74
C SER A 10 -27.33 31.12 3.83
N LEU A 11 -28.25 30.79 4.74
CA LEU A 11 -28.00 29.80 5.78
C LEU A 11 -27.95 28.37 5.22
N GLY A 12 -28.81 28.03 4.26
CA GLY A 12 -28.80 26.73 3.61
C GLY A 12 -27.54 26.48 2.77
N GLY A 13 -27.07 27.49 2.02
CA GLY A 13 -25.84 27.39 1.22
C GLY A 13 -24.57 27.22 2.05
N ALA A 14 -24.47 27.93 3.19
CA ALA A 14 -23.33 27.81 4.09
C ALA A 14 -23.24 26.41 4.73
N ALA A 15 -24.38 25.82 5.11
CA ALA A 15 -24.44 24.47 5.68
C ALA A 15 -24.02 23.38 4.68
N ALA A 16 -24.39 23.51 3.40
CA ALA A 16 -24.03 22.56 2.34
C ALA A 16 -22.51 22.56 2.03
N LEU A 17 -21.88 23.73 2.03
CA LEU A 17 -20.43 23.86 1.82
C LEU A 17 -19.63 23.30 3.00
N ALA A 18 -20.08 23.53 4.24
CA ALA A 18 -19.43 22.98 5.43
C ALA A 18 -19.48 21.44 5.47
N ALA A 19 -20.60 20.84 5.08
CA ALA A 19 -20.75 19.38 5.02
C ALA A 19 -19.93 18.73 3.88
N GLY A 20 -19.81 19.41 2.73
CA GLY A 20 -19.04 18.91 1.58
C GLY A 20 -17.52 18.94 1.77
N LEU A 21 -17.00 19.83 2.64
CA LEU A 21 -15.57 19.95 2.93
C LEU A 21 -15.11 19.11 4.13
N ALA A 22 -16.03 18.65 4.98
CA ALA A 22 -15.71 17.80 6.14
C ALA A 22 -14.91 16.51 5.81
N PRO A 23 -15.13 15.80 4.68
CA PRO A 23 -14.34 14.62 4.31
C PRO A 23 -12.89 14.95 3.93
N TRP A 24 -12.59 16.20 3.58
CA TRP A 24 -11.24 16.68 3.22
C TRP A 24 -10.47 17.21 4.42
N LEU A 25 -11.18 17.58 5.49
CA LEU A 25 -10.62 18.16 6.72
C LEU A 25 -10.46 17.13 7.84
N THR A 26 -11.08 15.95 7.71
CA THR A 26 -10.83 14.83 8.62
C THR A 26 -9.57 14.10 8.16
N PRO A 27 -8.52 14.01 9.00
CA PRO A 27 -7.40 13.14 8.69
C PRO A 27 -7.98 11.73 8.59
N ARG A 28 -7.86 11.12 7.40
CA ARG A 28 -8.22 9.73 7.17
C ARG A 28 -7.33 8.93 8.11
N GLY A 29 -7.89 8.53 9.25
CA GLY A 29 -7.15 7.84 10.31
C GLY A 29 -6.39 6.70 9.67
N ALA A 30 -5.06 6.78 9.70
CA ALA A 30 -4.23 5.67 9.31
C ALA A 30 -4.67 4.50 10.17
N SER A 31 -5.31 3.51 9.55
CA SER A 31 -5.62 2.26 10.22
C SER A 31 -4.29 1.76 10.77
N ALA A 32 -4.16 1.76 12.10
CA ALA A 32 -2.99 1.23 12.77
C ALA A 32 -2.81 -0.18 12.19
N ALA A 33 -1.70 -0.38 11.48
CA ALA A 33 -1.44 -1.61 10.76
C ALA A 33 -1.67 -2.76 11.74
N ALA A 34 -2.75 -3.52 11.51
CA ALA A 34 -3.07 -4.66 12.33
C ALA A 34 -1.80 -5.51 12.36
N THR A 35 -1.30 -5.83 13.56
CA THR A 35 -0.13 -6.69 13.73
C THR A 35 -0.56 -8.12 13.42
N THR A 36 -0.78 -8.40 12.13
CA THR A 36 -0.87 -9.75 11.62
C THR A 36 0.53 -10.35 11.76
N THR A 37 0.66 -11.29 12.68
CA THR A 37 1.85 -12.13 12.75
C THR A 37 1.94 -12.92 11.46
N PHE A 38 2.91 -12.56 10.62
CA PHE A 38 3.21 -13.34 9.43
C PHE A 38 4.00 -14.58 9.85
N PRO A 39 3.68 -15.76 9.30
CA PRO A 39 4.40 -16.99 9.61
C PRO A 39 5.88 -16.93 9.21
N TYR A 40 6.24 -16.01 8.32
CA TYR A 40 7.60 -15.83 7.84
C TYR A 40 8.19 -14.49 8.31
N THR A 41 8.80 -14.50 9.50
CA THR A 41 9.41 -13.31 10.11
C THR A 41 10.89 -13.59 10.39
N LEU A 42 11.78 -12.87 9.70
CA LEU A 42 13.23 -12.93 9.88
C LEU A 42 13.77 -11.51 10.12
N THR A 43 14.91 -11.40 10.80
CA THR A 43 15.63 -10.14 10.98
C THR A 43 16.25 -9.66 9.68
N ASP A 44 16.67 -8.39 9.63
CA ASP A 44 17.32 -7.81 8.45
C ASP A 44 18.61 -8.57 8.09
N GLU A 45 19.40 -8.94 9.10
CA GLU A 45 20.64 -9.69 8.94
C GLU A 45 20.38 -11.10 8.41
N GLN A 46 19.34 -11.77 8.91
CA GLN A 46 18.92 -13.07 8.42
C GLN A 46 18.46 -12.99 6.95
N TRP A 47 17.76 -11.93 6.57
CA TRP A 47 17.38 -11.70 5.17
C TRP A 47 18.59 -11.46 4.27
N ARG A 48 19.55 -10.64 4.69
CA ARG A 48 20.80 -10.40 3.94
C ARG A 48 21.65 -11.65 3.79
N ALA A 49 21.63 -12.53 4.80
CA ALA A 49 22.35 -13.80 4.73
C ALA A 49 21.68 -14.81 3.79
N ARG A 50 20.35 -14.77 3.67
CA ARG A 50 19.58 -15.74 2.88
C ARG A 50 19.42 -15.34 1.40
N LEU A 51 19.25 -14.05 1.12
CA LEU A 51 18.97 -13.55 -0.23
C LEU A 51 20.25 -13.08 -0.91
N THR A 52 20.30 -13.17 -2.24
CA THR A 52 21.35 -12.44 -2.98
C THR A 52 21.17 -10.93 -2.80
N PRO A 53 22.23 -10.12 -2.97
CA PRO A 53 22.10 -8.66 -2.84
C PRO A 53 21.00 -8.05 -3.72
N ALA A 54 20.83 -8.56 -4.94
CA ALA A 54 19.78 -8.11 -5.86
C ALA A 54 18.38 -8.51 -5.39
N GLN A 55 18.19 -9.75 -4.92
CA GLN A 55 16.91 -10.21 -4.37
C GLN A 55 16.52 -9.45 -3.11
N TYR A 56 17.48 -9.19 -2.22
CA TYR A 56 17.26 -8.39 -1.01
C TYR A 56 16.80 -6.98 -1.36
N GLN A 57 17.47 -6.34 -2.33
CA GLN A 57 17.09 -5.01 -2.78
C GLN A 57 15.66 -4.97 -3.35
N VAL A 58 15.28 -5.96 -4.15
CA VAL A 58 13.92 -6.03 -4.71
C VAL A 58 12.88 -6.35 -3.62
N LEU A 59 13.05 -7.44 -2.88
CA LEU A 59 12.02 -7.96 -1.96
C LEU A 59 11.90 -7.19 -0.64
N ARG A 60 12.98 -6.57 -0.15
CA ARG A 60 13.04 -5.94 1.18
C ARG A 60 13.26 -4.42 1.14
N ARG A 61 13.74 -3.89 0.01
CA ARG A 61 13.99 -2.45 -0.18
C ARG A 61 13.13 -1.86 -1.29
N GLU A 62 12.07 -2.55 -1.69
CA GLU A 62 11.12 -2.13 -2.72
C GLU A 62 11.79 -1.75 -4.05
N GLY A 63 12.97 -2.35 -4.31
CA GLY A 63 13.70 -2.14 -5.54
C GLY A 63 12.99 -2.78 -6.72
N THR A 64 13.32 -2.32 -7.92
CA THR A 64 12.94 -2.95 -9.18
C THR A 64 14.22 -3.31 -9.92
N GLU A 65 14.30 -4.54 -10.43
CA GLU A 65 15.42 -4.95 -11.27
C GLU A 65 15.44 -4.16 -12.60
N ARG A 66 16.58 -4.17 -13.29
CA ARG A 66 16.64 -3.55 -14.61
C ARG A 66 15.80 -4.35 -15.61
N PRO A 67 15.21 -3.70 -16.62
CA PRO A 67 14.48 -4.42 -17.66
C PRO A 67 15.33 -5.52 -18.28
N TYR A 68 14.72 -6.69 -18.49
CA TYR A 68 15.33 -7.84 -19.16
C TYR A 68 16.55 -8.45 -18.45
N THR A 69 16.73 -8.24 -17.13
CA THR A 69 17.86 -8.83 -16.38
C THR A 69 17.54 -10.07 -15.56
N SER A 70 16.28 -10.36 -15.24
CA SER A 70 15.92 -11.59 -14.53
C SER A 70 16.35 -12.86 -15.32
N PRO A 71 16.89 -13.87 -14.62
CA PRO A 71 17.16 -15.19 -15.22
C PRO A 71 15.86 -15.92 -15.61
N LEU A 72 14.71 -15.45 -15.15
CA LEU A 72 13.40 -16.03 -15.42
C LEU A 72 12.67 -15.38 -16.61
N ASN A 73 13.28 -14.39 -17.28
CA ASN A 73 12.64 -13.69 -18.40
C ASN A 73 12.28 -14.61 -19.59
N ASP A 74 13.02 -15.72 -19.76
CA ASP A 74 12.84 -16.66 -20.87
C ASP A 74 12.57 -18.10 -20.35
N GLU A 75 12.11 -18.23 -19.10
CA GLU A 75 11.81 -19.53 -18.50
C GLU A 75 10.46 -20.07 -18.98
N HIS A 76 10.50 -21.16 -19.74
CA HIS A 76 9.33 -21.80 -20.36
C HIS A 76 9.15 -23.27 -19.96
N ARG A 77 10.04 -23.82 -19.12
CA ARG A 77 9.96 -25.22 -18.70
C ARG A 77 8.73 -25.45 -17.82
N GLN A 78 8.26 -26.70 -17.78
CA GLN A 78 7.22 -27.07 -16.82
C GLN A 78 7.76 -26.99 -15.39
N GLY A 79 7.04 -26.27 -14.53
CA GLY A 79 7.47 -26.03 -13.16
C GLY A 79 6.51 -25.15 -12.40
N THR A 80 6.97 -24.62 -11.27
CA THR A 80 6.22 -23.70 -10.42
C THR A 80 7.15 -22.61 -9.95
N PHE A 81 6.72 -21.35 -10.09
CA PHE A 81 7.42 -20.24 -9.48
C PHE A 81 7.15 -20.24 -7.97
N ALA A 82 8.19 -19.99 -7.18
CA ALA A 82 8.07 -19.85 -5.74
C ALA A 82 8.65 -18.49 -5.32
N CYS A 83 8.08 -17.93 -4.25
CA CYS A 83 8.60 -16.71 -3.65
C CYS A 83 10.04 -16.94 -3.18
N ALA A 84 11.00 -16.18 -3.71
CA ALA A 84 12.40 -16.28 -3.26
C ALA A 84 12.58 -15.90 -1.77
N GLY A 85 11.58 -15.21 -1.18
CA GLY A 85 11.54 -14.88 0.24
C GLY A 85 11.02 -16.01 1.13
N CYS A 86 9.84 -16.58 0.87
CA CYS A 86 9.22 -17.55 1.79
C CYS A 86 9.10 -18.97 1.22
N GLU A 87 9.59 -19.21 0.00
CA GLU A 87 9.53 -20.48 -0.73
C GLU A 87 8.11 -21.02 -0.97
N GLN A 88 7.09 -20.21 -0.69
CA GLN A 88 5.71 -20.54 -1.03
C GLN A 88 5.50 -20.44 -2.54
N ARG A 89 4.74 -21.39 -3.07
CA ARG A 89 4.29 -21.40 -4.47
C ARG A 89 3.51 -20.12 -4.81
N LEU A 90 3.81 -19.54 -5.97
CA LEU A 90 3.12 -18.41 -6.60
C LEU A 90 2.11 -18.88 -7.65
#